data_AF-A0A4Y1PZK5-F1
#
_entry.id   AF-A0A4Y1PZK5-F1
#
_cell.length_a   1.000
_cell.length_b   1.000
_cell.length_c   1.000
_cell.angle_alpha   90.00
_cell.angle_beta   90.00
_cell.angle_gamma   90.00
#
_symmetry.space_group_name_H-M   'P 1'
#
loop_
_entity.id
_entity.type
_entity.pdbx_description
1 polymer ?
#
loop_
_entity_poly.entity_id
_entity_poly.type
_entity_poly.pdbx_seq_one_letter_code
_entity_poly.pdbx_strand_id
1 'polypeptide(L)' 'ALVAVNLEAAGFKKYRCDRPMPLGVNLNSLTKVLKCAKDDDICVIKASDDADILHLTYEAKNSDRFAEYD' A
#
# COMPACT_ATOMS: atom_id res chain seq x y z
N ALA A 1 12.13 -21.70 2.18
CA ALA A 1 10.67 -21.88 2.07
C ALA A 1 10.14 -20.86 1.05
N LEU A 2 9.11 -21.21 0.28
CA LEU A 2 8.45 -20.31 -0.68
C LEU A 2 7.20 -19.71 -0.02
N VAL A 3 6.98 -18.40 -0.21
CA VAL A 3 5.78 -17.70 0.24
C VAL A 3 5.14 -17.03 -0.97
N ALA A 4 3.85 -17.23 -1.17
CA ALA A 4 3.08 -16.62 -2.24
C ALA A 4 1.79 -16.02 -1.66
N VAL A 5 1.45 -14.81 -2.11
CA VAL A 5 0.26 -14.07 -1.71
C VAL A 5 -0.45 -13.60 -2.97
N ASN A 6 -1.77 -13.74 -3.00
CA ASN A 6 -2.62 -13.21 -4.07
C ASN A 6 -3.74 -12.39 -3.44
N LEU A 7 -3.86 -11.12 -3.83
CA LEU A 7 -4.93 -10.23 -3.41
C LEU A 7 -5.79 -9.90 -4.62
N GLU A 8 -7.02 -10.39 -4.63
CA GLU A 8 -7.94 -10.14 -5.72
C GLU A 8 -8.44 -8.70 -5.72
N ALA A 9 -8.66 -8.12 -6.91
CA ALA A 9 -9.15 -6.74 -7.05
C ALA A 9 -10.47 -6.49 -6.28
N ALA A 10 -11.33 -7.50 -6.20
CA ALA A 10 -12.60 -7.45 -5.46
C ALA A 10 -12.42 -7.28 -3.93
N GLY A 11 -11.23 -7.59 -3.39
CA GLY A 11 -10.90 -7.38 -1.99
C GLY A 11 -10.59 -5.93 -1.63
N PHE A 12 -10.45 -5.04 -2.61
CA PHE A 12 -10.13 -3.64 -2.40
C PHE A 12 -11.38 -2.76 -2.55
N LYS A 13 -11.52 -1.76 -1.68
CA LYS A 13 -12.59 -0.74 -1.80
C LYS A 13 -12.45 0.10 -3.09
N LYS A 14 -11.20 0.36 -3.49
CA LYS A 14 -10.84 1.02 -4.75
C LYS A 14 -9.61 0.32 -5.29
N TYR A 15 -9.68 -0.13 -6.54
CA TYR A 15 -8.56 -0.74 -7.24
C TYR A 15 -8.49 -0.17 -8.65
N ARG A 16 -7.30 0.27 -9.07
CA ARG A 16 -7.00 0.68 -10.43
C ARG A 16 -5.56 0.30 -10.73
N CYS A 17 -5.37 -0.50 -11.76
CA CYS A 17 -4.06 -0.90 -12.27
C CYS A 17 -4.21 -1.02 -13.78
N ASP A 18 -3.90 0.06 -14.50
CA ASP A 18 -4.19 0.16 -15.93
C ASP A 18 -3.27 -0.74 -16.76
N ARG A 19 -2.06 -1.00 -16.25
CA ARG A 19 -1.05 -1.87 -16.86
C ARG A 19 -0.39 -2.74 -15.80
N PRO A 20 -0.13 -4.03 -16.08
CA PRO A 20 0.67 -4.86 -15.18
C PRO A 20 2.05 -4.22 -14.96
N MET A 21 2.42 -4.01 -13.69
CA MET A 21 3.71 -3.45 -13.32
C MET A 21 4.34 -4.26 -12.18
N PRO A 22 5.63 -4.62 -12.27
CA PRO A 22 6.35 -5.17 -11.12
C PRO A 22 6.72 -4.06 -10.15
N LEU A 23 6.52 -4.29 -8.85
CA LEU A 23 6.96 -3.39 -7.79
C LEU A 23 7.98 -4.13 -6.91
N GLY A 24 9.25 -3.75 -7.03
CA GLY A 24 10.33 -4.27 -6.19
C GLY A 24 10.36 -3.54 -4.86
N VAL A 25 10.03 -4.23 -3.76
CA VAL A 25 9.99 -3.62 -2.43
C VAL A 25 10.95 -4.29 -1.45
N ASN A 26 11.57 -3.50 -0.59
CA ASN A 26 12.27 -4.03 0.57
C ASN A 26 11.25 -4.36 1.67
N LEU A 27 11.04 -5.65 1.95
CA LEU A 27 10.04 -6.09 2.94
C LEU A 27 10.33 -5.58 4.36
N ASN A 28 11.60 -5.38 4.74
CA ASN A 28 11.94 -4.83 6.05
C ASN A 28 11.51 -3.36 6.16
N SER A 29 11.74 -2.56 5.12
CA SER A 29 11.29 -1.18 5.05
C SER A 29 9.77 -1.09 5.00
N LEU A 30 9.12 -1.87 4.13
CA LEU A 30 7.66 -1.90 4.00
C LEU A 30 6.99 -2.27 5.33
N THR A 31 7.53 -3.26 6.05
CA THR A 31 7.00 -3.66 7.36
C THR A 31 7.07 -2.52 8.39
N LYS A 32 8.14 -1.70 8.36
CA LYS A 32 8.25 -0.55 9.27
C LYS A 32 7.20 0.51 8.95
N VAL A 33 7.01 0.83 7.66
CA VAL A 33 6.03 1.82 7.20
C VAL A 33 4.60 1.35 7.47
N LEU A 34 4.30 0.06 7.29
CA LEU A 34 2.99 -0.52 7.60
C LEU A 34 2.63 -0.46 9.08
N LYS A 35 3.61 -0.52 10.00
CA LYS A 35 3.37 -0.39 11.45
C LYS A 35 2.91 1.00 11.89
N CYS A 36 2.99 2.01 11.01
CA CYS A 36 2.48 3.34 11.28
C CYS A 36 0.96 3.45 11.05
N ALA A 37 0.37 2.49 10.34
CA ALA A 37 -1.07 2.37 10.18
C ALA A 37 -1.72 1.82 11.46
N LYS A 38 -2.91 2.32 11.77
CA LYS A 38 -3.81 1.75 12.78
C LYS A 38 -4.73 0.72 12.15
N ASP A 39 -5.28 -0.16 12.99
CA ASP A 39 -6.13 -1.28 12.55
C ASP A 39 -7.38 -0.85 11.74
N ASP A 40 -7.87 0.37 11.96
CA ASP A 40 -9.06 0.91 11.31
C ASP A 40 -8.77 1.90 10.18
N ASP A 41 -7.49 2.21 9.90
CA ASP A 41 -7.11 3.13 8.84
C ASP A 41 -7.44 2.57 7.45
N ILE A 42 -7.71 3.49 6.53
CA ILE A 42 -7.71 3.21 5.10
C ILE A 42 -6.27 3.39 4.62
N CYS A 43 -5.64 2.28 4.23
CA CYS A 43 -4.36 2.29 3.52
C CYS A 43 -4.60 2.37 2.00
N VAL A 44 -3.92 3.30 1.33
CA VAL A 44 -3.89 3.40 -0.13
C VAL A 44 -2.45 3.31 -0.59
N ILE A 45 -2.20 2.44 -1.57
CA ILE A 45 -0.90 2.21 -2.19
C ILE A 45 -0.96 2.82 -3.60
N LYS A 46 0.02 3.64 -3.95
CA LYS A 46 0.15 4.24 -5.27
C LYS A 46 1.59 4.12 -5.77
N ALA A 47 1.74 3.84 -7.04
CA ALA A 47 3.01 3.90 -7.74
C ALA A 47 2.78 4.53 -9.11
N SER A 48 3.73 5.34 -9.56
CA SER A 48 3.80 5.83 -10.94
C SER A 48 4.28 4.73 -11.87
N ASP A 49 4.16 4.98 -13.18
CA ASP A 49 4.53 4.00 -14.22
C ASP A 49 6.03 3.67 -14.26
N ASP A 50 6.89 4.55 -13.75
CA ASP A 50 8.32 4.32 -13.59
C ASP A 50 8.64 3.42 -12.38
N ALA A 51 7.69 3.24 -11.46
CA ALA A 51 7.77 2.33 -10.32
C ALA A 51 8.98 2.53 -9.38
N ASP A 52 9.56 3.73 -9.37
CA ASP A 52 10.74 4.04 -8.55
C ASP A 52 10.41 4.24 -7.07
N ILE A 53 9.20 4.76 -6.77
CA ILE A 53 8.75 5.10 -5.43
C ILE A 53 7.35 4.50 -5.20
N LEU A 54 7.15 3.92 -4.01
CA LEU A 54 5.87 3.39 -3.58
C LEU A 54 5.28 4.31 -2.53
N HIS A 55 4.24 5.06 -2.91
CA HIS A 55 3.55 5.95 -1.99
C HIS A 55 2.51 5.17 -1.17
N LEU A 56 2.58 5.29 0.16
CA LEU A 56 1.59 4.77 1.10
C LEU A 56 0.92 5.92 1.85
N THR A 57 -0.41 5.98 1.80
CA THR A 57 -1.19 6.95 2.58
C THR A 57 -2.12 6.23 3.55
N TYR A 58 -2.19 6.72 4.78
CA TYR A 58 -3.08 6.22 5.83
C TYR A 58 -4.06 7.30 6.25
N GLU A 59 -5.35 7.01 6.11
CA GLU A 59 -6.45 7.90 6.49
C GLU A 59 -7.27 7.26 7.61
N ALA A 60 -7.38 7.97 8.74
CA ALA A 60 -8.19 7.50 9.86
C ALA A 60 -9.69 7.67 9.55
N LYS A 61 -10.51 6.68 9.88
CA LYS A 61 -11.96 6.73 9.61
C LYS A 61 -12.71 7.76 10.47
N ASN A 62 -12.24 8.00 11.69
CA ASN A 62 -12.97 8.73 12.73
C ASN A 62 -12.24 10.00 13.21
N SER A 63 -11.22 10.45 12.49
CA SER A 63 -10.35 11.56 12.89
C SER A 63 -9.71 12.17 11.64
N ASP A 64 -9.35 13.45 11.71
CA ASP A 64 -8.64 14.16 10.63
C ASP A 64 -7.15 13.76 10.51
N ARG A 65 -6.76 12.59 11.01
CA ARG A 65 -5.37 12.13 10.91
C ARG A 65 -5.11 11.57 9.52
N PHE A 66 -4.11 12.15 8.87
CA PHE A 66 -3.57 11.71 7.60
C PHE A 66 -2.05 11.52 7.73
N ALA A 67 -1.52 10.43 7.18
CA ALA A 67 -0.08 10.16 7.11
C ALA A 67 0.32 9.68 5.72
N GLU A 68 1.50 10.05 5.28
CA GLU A 68 2.04 9.76 3.95
C GLU A 68 3.51 9.34 4.05
N TYR A 69 3.90 8.36 3.24
CA TYR A 69 5.23 7.78 3.19
C TYR A 69 5.60 7.45 1.74
N ASP A 70 6.89 7.66 1.43
CA ASP A 70 7.53 7.39 0.13
C ASP A 70 8.58 6.28 0.27
#